data_AF-F3CEV4-F1
#
_entry.id   AF-F3CEV4-F1
#
_cell.length_a   1.000
_cell.length_b   1.000
_cell.length_c   1.000
_cell.angle_alpha   90.00
_cell.angle_beta   90.00
_cell.angle_gamma   90.00
#
_symmetry.space_group_name_H-M   'P 1'
#
loop_
_entity.id
_entity.type
_entity.pdbx_description
1 polymer ?
#
loop_
_entity_poly.entity_id
_entity_poly.type
_entity_poly.pdbx_seq_one_letter_code
_entity_poly.pdbx_strand_id
1 'polypeptide(L)'
;EVNSERKTRAFDDSKVSAHTAIIPTAVKIDIAQLSDDERAVYMAIVKRYVAQFLPEKRYLSAEVRFGVNGHTFVARSTKVTQPGWTAQVTEENEQDEDGADAAEVASPFDALAGLKVGDAGVCDGITVAKEKTKPLPLYTEA
;
A
#
# COMPACT_ATOMS: atom_id res chain seq x y z
N GLU A 1 -10.17 3.82 -13.12
CA GLU A 1 -11.01 4.94 -13.56
C GLU A 1 -11.84 5.43 -12.39
N VAL A 2 -12.11 6.74 -12.31
CA VAL A 2 -12.94 7.35 -11.25
C VAL A 2 -14.41 7.03 -11.55
N ASN A 3 -15.15 6.57 -10.55
CA ASN A 3 -16.58 6.31 -10.65
C ASN A 3 -17.33 7.10 -9.56
N SER A 4 -18.07 8.14 -9.96
CA SER A 4 -18.84 9.01 -9.06
C SER A 4 -20.01 8.31 -8.38
N GLU A 5 -20.52 7.22 -8.95
CA GLU A 5 -21.63 6.42 -8.40
C GLU A 5 -21.15 5.44 -7.32
N ARG A 6 -19.83 5.27 -7.14
CA ARG A 6 -19.26 4.40 -6.12
C ARG A 6 -19.51 4.99 -4.73
N LYS A 7 -20.23 4.24 -3.89
CA LYS A 7 -20.39 4.53 -2.46
C LYS A 7 -19.55 3.58 -1.63
N THR A 8 -18.46 4.09 -1.05
CA THR A 8 -17.63 3.35 -0.09
C THR A 8 -18.24 3.40 1.31
N ARG A 9 -17.58 2.76 2.28
CA ARG A 9 -17.92 2.84 3.70
C ARG A 9 -17.97 4.26 4.27
N ALA A 10 -17.42 5.25 3.56
CA ALA A 10 -17.38 6.65 4.01
C ALA A 10 -18.75 7.34 3.91
N PHE A 11 -19.67 6.82 3.10
CA PHE A 11 -21.01 7.37 2.90
C PHE A 11 -22.02 6.65 3.80
N ASP A 12 -22.01 6.97 5.09
CA ASP A 12 -22.81 6.28 6.11
C ASP A 12 -23.37 7.30 7.13
N ASP A 13 -24.66 7.63 6.99
CA ASP A 13 -25.35 8.62 7.84
C ASP A 13 -25.38 8.20 9.32
N SER A 14 -25.30 6.89 9.62
CA SER A 14 -25.28 6.41 11.01
C SER A 14 -23.98 6.74 11.75
N LYS A 15 -22.92 7.09 11.00
CA LYS A 15 -21.61 7.47 11.54
C LYS A 15 -21.37 8.98 11.54
N VAL A 16 -22.37 9.77 11.18
CA VAL A 16 -22.31 11.23 11.23
C VAL A 16 -22.72 11.72 12.62
N SER A 17 -21.95 12.66 13.18
CA SER A 17 -22.26 13.31 14.46
C SER A 17 -22.64 14.78 14.24
N ALA A 18 -22.09 15.72 15.01
CA ALA A 18 -22.31 17.15 14.77
C ALA A 18 -21.69 17.64 13.44
N HIS A 19 -20.67 16.92 12.94
CA HIS A 19 -19.92 17.29 11.74
C HIS A 19 -19.69 16.09 10.83
N THR A 20 -19.46 16.37 9.55
CA THR A 20 -19.03 15.40 8.53
C THR A 20 -17.50 15.41 8.39
N ALA A 21 -16.97 14.47 7.62
CA ALA A 21 -15.57 14.52 7.21
C ALA A 21 -15.27 15.81 6.41
N ILE A 22 -14.04 16.30 6.51
CA ILE A 22 -13.55 17.45 5.73
C ILE A 22 -13.41 17.01 4.28
N ILE A 23 -14.10 17.70 3.38
CA ILE A 23 -14.09 17.45 1.93
C ILE A 23 -13.89 18.76 1.16
N PRO A 24 -13.43 18.70 -0.11
CA PRO A 24 -13.44 19.87 -0.97
C PRO A 24 -14.88 20.40 -1.12
N THR A 25 -15.03 21.73 -1.17
CA THR A 25 -16.32 22.36 -1.45
C THR A 25 -16.55 22.46 -2.96
N ALA A 26 -17.80 22.70 -3.36
CA ALA A 26 -18.14 22.92 -4.77
C ALA A 26 -17.69 24.30 -5.31
N VAL A 27 -17.16 25.17 -4.45
CA VAL A 27 -16.68 26.50 -4.84
C VAL A 27 -15.36 26.33 -5.57
N LYS A 28 -15.32 26.81 -6.82
CA LYS A 28 -14.08 26.83 -7.60
C LYS A 28 -13.12 27.83 -6.96
N ILE A 29 -11.94 27.35 -6.56
CA ILE A 29 -10.84 28.18 -6.07
C ILE A 29 -9.74 28.27 -7.12
N ASP A 30 -9.02 29.38 -7.12
CA ASP A 30 -7.77 29.50 -7.89
C ASP A 30 -6.63 28.94 -7.05
N ILE A 31 -6.19 27.71 -7.36
CA ILE A 31 -5.13 27.01 -6.64
C ILE A 31 -3.80 27.77 -6.69
N ALA A 32 -3.59 28.61 -7.72
CA ALA A 32 -2.37 29.40 -7.86
C ALA A 32 -2.27 30.55 -6.84
N GLN A 33 -3.39 30.92 -6.20
CA GLN A 33 -3.42 31.96 -5.16
C GLN A 33 -3.17 31.41 -3.75
N LEU A 34 -3.16 30.08 -3.59
CA LEU A 34 -2.87 29.45 -2.30
C LEU A 34 -1.37 29.52 -2.01
N SER A 35 -1.03 29.80 -0.75
CA SER A 35 0.33 29.55 -0.25
C SER A 35 0.70 28.07 -0.39
N ASP A 36 1.99 27.77 -0.27
CA ASP A 36 2.48 26.39 -0.41
C ASP A 36 1.86 25.46 0.65
N ASP A 37 1.72 25.93 1.89
CA ASP A 37 1.11 25.17 2.99
C ASP A 37 -0.39 24.93 2.76
N GLU A 38 -1.14 25.97 2.38
CA GLU A 38 -2.56 25.85 2.06
C GLU A 38 -2.79 24.90 0.89
N ARG A 39 -1.95 24.99 -0.14
CA ARG A 39 -2.02 24.10 -1.31
C ARG A 39 -1.70 22.65 -0.91
N ALA A 40 -0.71 22.42 -0.07
CA ALA A 40 -0.37 21.09 0.42
C ALA A 40 -1.53 20.45 1.20
N VAL A 41 -2.10 21.17 2.17
CA VAL A 41 -3.24 20.70 2.96
C VAL A 41 -4.47 20.48 2.07
N TYR A 42 -4.79 21.43 1.20
CA TYR A 42 -5.92 21.30 0.27
C TYR A 42 -5.77 20.10 -0.66
N MET A 43 -4.57 19.88 -1.22
CA MET A 43 -4.30 18.71 -2.06
C MET A 43 -4.39 17.38 -1.29
N ALA A 44 -3.95 17.33 -0.03
CA ALA A 44 -4.13 16.14 0.81
C ALA A 44 -5.62 15.79 0.99
N ILE A 45 -6.45 16.80 1.26
CA ILE A 45 -7.91 16.64 1.36
C ILE A 45 -8.52 16.17 0.04
N VAL A 46 -8.16 16.80 -1.09
CA VAL A 46 -8.66 16.45 -2.43
C VAL A 46 -8.29 15.02 -2.80
N LYS A 47 -7.02 14.63 -2.64
CA LYS A 47 -6.52 13.27 -2.91
C LYS A 47 -7.30 12.23 -2.12
N ARG A 48 -7.53 12.48 -0.82
CA ARG A 48 -8.29 11.57 0.06
C ARG A 48 -9.76 11.45 -0.33
N TYR A 49 -10.38 12.55 -0.76
CA TYR A 49 -11.77 12.55 -1.23
C TYR A 49 -11.91 11.80 -2.55
N VAL A 50 -11.06 12.09 -3.55
CA VAL A 50 -11.07 11.42 -4.87
C VAL A 50 -10.81 9.91 -4.72
N ALA A 51 -9.96 9.49 -3.78
CA ALA A 51 -9.70 8.10 -3.48
C ALA A 51 -10.97 7.28 -3.15
N GLN A 52 -12.04 7.91 -2.63
CA GLN A 52 -13.32 7.22 -2.37
C GLN A 52 -14.02 6.75 -3.65
N PHE A 53 -13.73 7.38 -4.79
CA PHE A 53 -14.36 7.08 -6.08
C PHE A 53 -13.47 6.22 -6.98
N LEU A 54 -12.28 5.86 -6.51
CA LEU A 54 -11.35 4.98 -7.22
C LEU A 54 -11.56 3.51 -6.85
N PRO A 55 -11.19 2.55 -7.74
CA PRO A 55 -11.27 1.12 -7.46
C PRO A 55 -10.38 0.70 -6.27
N GLU A 56 -10.66 -0.48 -5.73
CA GLU A 56 -9.80 -1.08 -4.69
C GLU A 56 -8.43 -1.43 -5.27
N LYS A 57 -7.38 -1.35 -4.42
CA LYS A 57 -6.07 -1.91 -4.75
C LYS A 57 -6.20 -3.42 -4.93
N ARG A 58 -5.65 -3.95 -6.03
CA ARG A 58 -5.55 -5.37 -6.31
C ARG A 58 -4.08 -5.77 -6.38
N TYR A 59 -3.79 -6.94 -5.81
CA TYR A 59 -2.47 -7.52 -5.82
C TYR A 59 -2.61 -9.04 -5.86
N LEU A 60 -1.56 -9.70 -6.35
CA LEU A 60 -1.38 -11.13 -6.17
C LEU A 60 -0.46 -11.36 -4.97
N SER A 61 -0.69 -12.45 -4.24
CA SER A 61 0.13 -12.84 -3.10
C SER A 61 0.64 -14.26 -3.33
N ALA A 62 1.94 -14.46 -3.17
CA ALA A 62 2.61 -15.76 -3.16
C ALA A 62 3.09 -16.05 -1.74
N GLU A 63 2.74 -17.23 -1.22
CA GLU A 63 3.28 -17.78 0.03
C GLU A 63 3.79 -19.19 -0.27
N VAL A 64 5.06 -19.44 0.04
CA VAL A 64 5.67 -20.77 -0.10
C VAL A 64 6.20 -21.22 1.25
N ARG A 65 5.90 -22.48 1.60
CA ARG A 65 6.36 -23.10 2.84
C ARG A 65 7.39 -24.17 2.51
N PHE A 66 8.59 -24.02 3.04
CA PHE A 66 9.69 -24.96 2.85
C PHE A 66 9.87 -25.81 4.10
N GLY A 67 9.88 -27.13 3.93
CA GLY A 67 10.31 -28.06 4.97
C GLY A 67 11.81 -28.30 4.88
N VAL A 68 12.58 -27.89 5.89
CA VAL A 68 14.04 -28.07 5.93
C VAL A 68 14.42 -28.66 7.28
N ASN A 69 14.98 -29.87 7.30
CA ASN A 69 15.41 -30.58 8.52
C ASN A 69 14.35 -30.60 9.65
N GLY A 70 13.08 -30.81 9.30
CA GLY A 70 11.97 -30.84 10.26
C GLY A 70 11.42 -29.47 10.69
N HIS A 71 11.99 -28.37 10.20
CA HIS A 71 11.51 -27.01 10.43
C HIS A 71 10.74 -26.48 9.21
N THR A 72 9.78 -25.59 9.46
CA THR A 72 9.03 -24.89 8.41
C THR A 72 9.55 -23.45 8.27
N PHE A 73 9.96 -23.09 7.07
CA PHE A 73 10.30 -21.73 6.67
C PHE A 73 9.21 -21.20 5.73
N VAL A 74 8.92 -19.90 5.80
CA VAL A 74 7.87 -19.29 4.97
C VAL A 74 8.45 -18.10 4.22
N ALA A 75 8.37 -18.13 2.89
CA ALA A 75 8.64 -16.98 2.05
C ALA A 75 7.30 -16.40 1.57
N ARG A 76 7.21 -15.06 1.56
CA ARG A 76 6.04 -14.34 1.08
C ARG A 76 6.48 -13.22 0.14
N SER A 77 5.69 -13.01 -0.90
CA SER A 77 5.84 -11.85 -1.78
C SER A 77 4.48 -11.45 -2.32
N THR A 78 4.30 -10.17 -2.61
CA THR A 78 3.08 -9.62 -3.21
C THR A 78 3.43 -8.81 -4.44
N LYS A 79 2.62 -8.90 -5.49
CA LYS A 79 2.77 -8.12 -6.73
C LYS A 79 1.52 -7.30 -6.96
N VAL A 80 1.63 -5.97 -6.94
CA VAL A 80 0.49 -5.08 -7.20
C VAL A 80 0.06 -5.23 -8.66
N THR A 81 -1.20 -5.59 -8.89
CA THR A 81 -1.76 -5.72 -10.25
C THR A 81 -2.57 -4.51 -10.66
N GLN A 82 -3.20 -3.84 -9.69
CA GLN A 82 -3.89 -2.57 -9.89
C GLN A 82 -3.72 -1.73 -8.61
N PRO A 83 -3.12 -0.53 -8.67
CA PRO A 83 -2.91 0.27 -7.45
C PRO A 83 -4.25 0.80 -6.88
N GLY A 84 -5.27 0.99 -7.71
CA GLY A 84 -6.57 1.47 -7.25
C GLY A 84 -6.48 2.84 -6.58
N TRP A 85 -7.19 3.03 -5.47
CA TRP A 85 -7.22 4.29 -4.71
C TRP A 85 -5.86 4.69 -4.12
N THR A 86 -4.93 3.74 -3.90
CA THR A 86 -3.63 4.08 -3.30
C THR A 86 -2.78 4.95 -4.22
N ALA A 87 -3.02 4.90 -5.54
CA ALA A 87 -2.34 5.77 -6.51
C ALA A 87 -2.51 7.28 -6.25
N GLN A 88 -3.49 7.69 -5.45
CA GLN A 88 -3.71 9.10 -5.10
C GLN A 88 -3.22 9.47 -3.70
N VAL A 89 -3.02 8.49 -2.82
CA VAL A 89 -2.79 8.73 -1.38
C VAL A 89 -1.38 8.34 -0.96
N THR A 90 -0.74 7.44 -1.69
CA THR A 90 0.67 7.12 -1.51
C THR A 90 1.51 8.32 -1.90
N GLU A 91 2.35 8.80 -0.97
CA GLU A 91 3.40 9.77 -1.26
C GLU A 91 4.46 9.10 -2.16
N GLU A 92 5.12 9.88 -3.01
CA GLU A 92 6.12 9.37 -3.99
C GLU A 92 7.26 8.58 -3.33
N ASN A 93 7.42 8.64 -2.00
CA ASN A 93 8.39 7.88 -1.22
C ASN A 93 8.02 6.41 -0.93
N GLU A 94 6.80 5.93 -1.24
CA GLU A 94 6.46 4.49 -1.09
C GLU A 94 6.48 3.72 -2.43
N GLN A 95 6.97 4.34 -3.53
CA GLN A 95 7.25 3.59 -4.76
C GLN A 95 8.52 2.72 -4.69
N ASP A 96 9.28 2.83 -3.59
CA ASP A 96 10.39 1.94 -3.27
C ASP A 96 9.87 0.65 -2.61
N GLU A 97 9.38 -0.27 -3.44
CA GLU A 97 9.73 -1.70 -3.30
C GLU A 97 9.28 -2.59 -4.47
N ASP A 98 8.58 -2.08 -5.50
CA ASP A 98 8.15 -2.97 -6.60
C ASP A 98 7.86 -2.25 -7.94
N GLY A 99 8.60 -1.16 -8.22
CA GLY A 99 8.19 -0.18 -9.21
C GLY A 99 9.25 0.37 -10.17
N ALA A 100 10.43 -0.24 -10.33
CA ALA A 100 11.35 0.12 -11.42
C ALA A 100 12.46 -0.92 -11.59
N ASP A 101 12.23 -1.95 -12.42
CA ASP A 101 13.21 -2.32 -13.45
C ASP A 101 12.62 -3.35 -14.42
N ALA A 102 12.44 -2.89 -15.66
CA ALA A 102 12.13 -3.70 -16.82
C ALA A 102 13.43 -4.32 -17.38
N ALA A 103 14.08 -5.19 -16.61
CA ALA A 103 15.18 -6.03 -17.05
C ALA A 103 15.03 -7.44 -16.45
N GLU A 104 15.42 -8.46 -17.20
CA GLU A 104 15.17 -9.91 -17.02
C GLU A 104 15.69 -10.52 -15.70
N VAL A 105 15.22 -10.04 -14.56
CA VAL A 105 15.37 -10.68 -13.25
C VAL A 105 13.96 -11.03 -12.79
N ALA A 106 13.68 -12.32 -12.61
CA ALA A 106 12.38 -12.75 -12.08
C ALA A 106 12.13 -12.03 -10.74
N SER A 107 11.06 -11.25 -10.65
CA SER A 107 10.68 -10.59 -9.41
C SER A 107 10.55 -11.64 -8.29
N PRO A 108 10.78 -11.30 -7.00
CA PRO A 108 10.58 -12.24 -5.90
C PRO A 108 9.19 -12.91 -5.94
N PHE A 109 8.17 -12.19 -6.43
CA PHE A 109 6.85 -12.76 -6.66
C PHE A 109 6.86 -13.83 -7.73
N ASP A 110 7.43 -13.57 -8.91
CA ASP A 110 7.43 -14.51 -10.03
C ASP A 110 8.26 -15.77 -9.70
N ALA A 111 9.36 -15.60 -8.94
CA ALA A 111 10.16 -16.71 -8.42
C ALA A 111 9.37 -17.62 -7.47
N LEU A 112 8.61 -17.04 -6.52
CA LEU A 112 7.80 -17.82 -5.59
C LEU A 112 6.54 -18.39 -6.25
N ALA A 113 5.90 -17.64 -7.15
CA ALA A 113 4.67 -18.05 -7.84
C ALA A 113 4.92 -19.18 -8.86
N GLY A 114 6.16 -19.34 -9.34
CA GLY A 114 6.56 -20.41 -10.24
C GLY A 114 6.73 -21.78 -9.56
N LEU A 115 6.89 -21.82 -8.23
CA LEU A 115 7.12 -23.06 -7.47
C LEU A 115 5.84 -23.88 -7.31
N LYS A 116 6.00 -25.20 -7.27
CA LYS A 116 4.92 -26.18 -7.12
C LYS A 116 5.13 -27.06 -5.89
N VAL A 117 4.03 -27.64 -5.41
CA VAL A 117 4.10 -28.63 -4.33
C VAL A 117 4.90 -29.84 -4.82
N GLY A 118 5.94 -30.20 -4.06
CA GLY A 118 6.85 -31.30 -4.39
C GLY A 118 8.16 -30.84 -5.02
N ASP A 119 8.31 -29.56 -5.36
CA ASP A 119 9.61 -29.01 -5.75
C ASP A 119 10.62 -29.19 -4.62
N ALA A 120 11.83 -29.60 -4.98
CA ALA A 120 12.92 -29.84 -4.04
C ALA A 120 14.08 -28.91 -4.37
N GLY A 121 14.77 -28.45 -3.32
CA GLY A 121 15.96 -27.60 -3.43
C GLY A 121 16.99 -27.99 -2.39
N VAL A 122 18.20 -27.42 -2.54
CA VAL A 122 19.29 -27.58 -1.57
C VAL A 122 19.32 -26.36 -0.66
N CYS A 123 19.46 -26.60 0.65
CA CYS A 123 19.71 -25.53 1.61
C CYS A 123 21.23 -25.29 1.67
N ASP A 124 21.70 -24.23 0.99
CA ASP A 124 23.13 -23.92 0.89
C ASP A 124 23.72 -23.32 2.19
N GLY A 125 22.88 -22.75 3.04
CA GLY A 125 23.31 -22.15 4.29
C GLY A 125 22.16 -21.74 5.20
N ILE A 126 22.47 -21.60 6.48
CA ILE A 126 21.53 -21.13 7.52
C ILE A 126 22.16 -19.91 8.18
N THR A 127 21.41 -18.81 8.25
CA THR A 127 21.82 -17.59 8.95
C THR A 127 20.96 -17.39 10.17
N VAL A 128 21.58 -17.06 11.31
CA VAL A 128 20.88 -16.76 12.56
C VAL A 128 21.15 -15.32 12.95
N ALA A 129 20.11 -14.49 12.93
CA ALA A 129 20.19 -13.09 13.35
C ALA A 129 19.78 -12.96 14.83
N LYS A 130 20.66 -12.36 15.65
CA LYS A 130 20.34 -12.02 17.04
C LYS A 130 19.79 -10.60 17.09
N GLU A 131 18.47 -10.48 17.15
CA GLU A 131 17.81 -9.18 17.25
C GLU A 131 17.54 -8.76 18.70
N LYS A 132 17.33 -7.46 18.90
CA LYS A 132 16.94 -6.87 20.19
C LYS A 132 15.69 -6.04 19.98
N THR A 133 14.75 -6.16 20.89
CA THR A 133 13.60 -5.25 20.93
C THR A 133 14.07 -3.84 21.23
N LYS A 134 13.41 -2.85 20.62
CA LYS A 134 13.65 -1.44 20.90
C LYS A 134 12.60 -0.94 21.89
N PRO A 135 12.94 -0.01 22.80
CA PRO A 135 11.93 0.68 23.60
C PRO A 135 10.99 1.48 22.68
N LEU A 136 9.82 1.87 23.19
CA LEU A 136 8.90 2.71 22.45
C LEU A 136 9.57 4.05 22.07
N PRO A 137 9.29 4.58 20.87
CA PRO A 137 9.74 5.92 20.50
C PRO A 137 9.09 6.98 21.41
N LEU A 138 9.73 8.14 21.50
CA LEU A 138 9.13 9.30 22.14
C LEU A 138 7.92 9.79 21.33
N TYR A 139 7.00 10.48 22.00
CA TYR A 139 5.84 11.07 21.34
C TYR A 139 6.25 12.11 20.29
N THR A 140 5.52 12.11 19.18
CA THR A 140 5.58 13.10 18.09
C THR A 140 4.24 13.80 17.98
N GLU A 141 4.17 14.87 17.19
CA GLU A 141 2.89 15.58 16.92
C GLU A 141 1.92 14.79 16.03
N ALA A 142 2.42 13.81 15.27
CA ALA A 142 1.64 12.93 14.38
C ALA A 142 0.79 11.89 15.12
#